data_AF-A0A257NVM0-F1
#
_entry.id   AF-A0A257NVM0-F1
#
_cell.length_a   1.000
_cell.length_b   1.000
_cell.length_c   1.000
_cell.angle_alpha   90.00
_cell.angle_beta   90.00
_cell.angle_gamma   90.00
#
_symmetry.space_group_name_H-M   'P 1'
#
loop_
_entity.id
_entity.type
_entity.pdbx_description
1 polymer ?
#
loop_
_entity_poly.entity_id
_entity_poly.type
_entity_poly.pdbx_seq_one_letter_code
_entity_poly.pdbx_strand_id
1 'polypeptide(L)' 'MVGFTDIDPFVLSLLDGKFHVSEGALEAAIIMASGSNNLLKAGYAVGLSRNPVLYLSAGWLALTFLLSVAWAQLILR' A
#
# COMPACT_ATOMS: atom_id res chain seq x y z
N MET A 1 -3.93 -4.54 -11.79
CA MET A 1 -4.29 -4.15 -10.41
C MET A 1 -2.99 -3.95 -9.65
N VAL A 2 -2.61 -2.72 -9.31
CA VAL A 2 -1.40 -2.44 -8.52
C VAL A 2 -1.64 -2.93 -7.09
N GLY A 3 -0.69 -3.67 -6.51
CA GLY A 3 -0.82 -4.29 -5.19
C GLY A 3 -1.27 -5.75 -5.21
N PHE A 4 -1.95 -6.21 -6.27
CA PHE A 4 -2.28 -7.63 -6.46
C PHE A 4 -1.10 -8.44 -7.04
N THR A 5 -0.13 -7.72 -7.62
CA THR A 5 1.16 -8.20 -8.12
C THR A 5 2.26 -7.47 -7.36
N ASP A 6 3.52 -7.89 -7.51
CA ASP A 6 4.67 -7.23 -6.88
C ASP A 6 4.64 -5.71 -7.10
N ILE A 7 4.86 -4.92 -6.04
CA ILE A 7 4.72 -3.46 -6.09
C ILE A 7 5.95 -2.79 -6.70
N ASP A 8 7.08 -3.47 -6.70
CA ASP A 8 8.37 -2.91 -7.10
C ASP A 8 8.37 -2.41 -8.55
N PRO A 9 7.87 -3.15 -9.55
CA PRO A 9 7.79 -2.64 -10.92
C PRO A 9 6.93 -1.38 -11.05
N PHE A 10 5.87 -1.24 -10.23
CA PHE A 10 5.04 -0.04 -10.23
C PHE A 10 5.80 1.16 -9.66
N VAL A 11 6.40 1.01 -8.48
CA VAL A 11 7.19 2.09 -7.85
C VAL A 11 8.35 2.51 -8.76
N LEU A 12 9.07 1.55 -9.34
CA LEU A 12 10.15 1.84 -10.29
C LEU A 12 9.63 2.57 -11.53
N SER A 13 8.46 2.21 -12.07
CA SER A 13 7.87 2.90 -13.23
C SER A 13 7.49 4.36 -12.93
N LEU A 14 7.13 4.67 -11.68
CA LEU A 14 6.85 6.04 -11.24
C LEU A 14 8.13 6.86 -11.09
N LEU A 15 9.21 6.23 -10.60
CA LEU A 15 10.51 6.88 -10.40
C LEU A 15 11.30 7.09 -11.70
N ASP A 16 11.20 6.14 -12.64
CA ASP A 16 11.85 6.20 -13.96
C ASP A 16 11.01 7.00 -14.99
N GLY A 17 9.72 7.18 -14.71
CA GLY A 17 8.81 7.86 -15.59
C GLY A 17 9.12 9.35 -15.77
N LYS A 18 9.17 9.82 -17.02
CA LYS A 18 9.34 11.25 -17.36
C LYS A 18 8.05 12.07 -17.20
N PHE A 19 7.31 11.81 -16.14
CA PHE A 19 6.04 12.47 -15.87
C PHE A 19 6.30 13.84 -15.22
N HIS A 20 5.61 14.89 -15.66
CA HIS A 20 5.52 16.16 -14.94
C HIS A 20 4.41 16.06 -13.88
N VAL A 21 4.63 15.26 -12.84
CA VAL A 21 3.75 15.18 -11.66
C VAL A 21 4.43 15.85 -10.48
N SER A 22 3.61 16.42 -9.59
CA SER A 22 4.14 16.98 -8.34
C SER A 22 4.73 15.87 -7.46
N GLU A 23 5.73 16.23 -6.66
CA GLU A 23 6.34 15.31 -5.69
C GLU A 23 5.29 14.74 -4.72
N GLY A 24 4.31 15.55 -4.29
CA GLY A 24 3.21 15.07 -3.44
C GLY A 24 2.30 14.03 -4.11
N ALA A 25 2.07 14.14 -5.43
CA ALA A 25 1.32 13.13 -6.18
C ALA A 25 2.10 11.82 -6.32
N LEU A 26 3.42 11.91 -6.52
CA LEU A 26 4.31 10.76 -6.56
C LEU A 26 4.36 10.04 -5.20
N GLU A 27 4.56 10.79 -4.12
CA GLU A 27 4.58 10.27 -2.75
C GLU A 27 3.26 9.57 -2.41
N ALA A 28 2.12 10.22 -2.69
CA ALA A 28 0.80 9.66 -2.43
C ALA A 28 0.58 8.35 -3.20
N ALA A 29 1.03 8.27 -4.46
CA ALA A 29 0.91 7.05 -5.27
C ALA A 29 1.73 5.88 -4.68
N ILE A 30 2.97 6.13 -4.27
CA ILE A 30 3.85 5.11 -3.67
C ILE A 30 3.30 4.63 -2.33
N ILE A 31 2.86 5.54 -1.47
CA ILE A 31 2.28 5.22 -0.16
C ILE A 31 0.97 4.44 -0.31
N MET A 32 0.10 4.84 -1.26
CA MET A 32 -1.14 4.13 -1.54
C MET A 32 -0.92 2.72 -2.09
N ALA A 33 0.04 2.54 -3.00
CA ALA A 33 0.38 1.22 -3.52
C ALA A 33 0.94 0.31 -2.42
N SER A 34 1.83 0.83 -1.57
CA SER A 34 2.40 0.09 -0.43
C SER A 34 1.34 -0.29 0.61
N GLY A 35 0.45 0.64 0.97
CA GLY A 35 -0.65 0.38 1.88
C GLY A 35 -1.62 -0.68 1.34
N SER A 36 -1.96 -0.61 0.04
CA SER A 36 -2.86 -1.59 -0.59
C SER A 36 -2.27 -3.00 -0.59
N ASN A 37 -0.95 -3.12 -0.76
CA ASN A 37 -0.24 -4.39 -0.61
C ASN A 37 -0.28 -4.94 0.83
N ASN A 38 -0.19 -4.06 1.84
CA ASN A 38 -0.36 -4.47 3.24
C ASN A 38 -1.77 -5.00 3.50
N LEU A 39 -2.81 -4.36 2.96
CA LEU A 39 -4.18 -4.85 3.10
C LEU A 39 -4.36 -6.26 2.49
N LEU A 40 -3.75 -6.53 1.33
CA LEU A 40 -3.78 -7.87 0.73
C LEU A 40 -3.03 -8.90 1.57
N LYS A 41 -1.85 -8.54 2.11
CA LYS A 41 -1.11 -9.38 3.07
C LYS A 41 -1.94 -9.67 4.32
N ALA A 42 -2.74 -8.72 4.81
CA ALA A 42 -3.66 -8.96 5.92
C ALA A 42 -4.73 -10.00 5.55
N GLY A 43 -5.31 -9.89 4.35
CA GLY A 43 -6.27 -10.86 3.83
C GLY A 43 -5.68 -12.27 3.71
N TYR A 44 -4.45 -12.40 3.21
CA TYR A 44 -3.75 -13.67 3.13
C TYR A 44 -3.37 -14.23 4.51
N ALA A 45 -2.91 -13.37 5.42
CA ALA A 45 -2.58 -13.75 6.79
C ALA A 45 -3.80 -14.32 7.53
N VAL A 46 -5.01 -13.81 7.29
CA VAL A 46 -6.24 -14.35 7.90
C VAL A 46 -6.76 -15.58 7.12
N GLY A 47 -6.89 -15.47 5.80
CA GLY A 47 -7.58 -16.46 4.97
C GLY A 47 -6.79 -17.74 4.70
N LEU A 48 -5.47 -17.63 4.50
CA LEU A 48 -4.62 -18.77 4.11
C LEU A 48 -3.92 -19.42 5.30
N SER A 49 -3.55 -18.66 6.33
CA SER A 49 -2.73 -19.20 7.43
C SER A 49 -3.49 -20.14 8.37
N ARG A 50 -4.81 -19.94 8.51
CA ARG A 50 -5.66 -20.62 9.51
C ARG A 50 -5.11 -20.54 10.94
N ASN A 51 -4.25 -19.57 11.23
CA ASN A 51 -3.62 -19.39 12.54
C ASN A 51 -4.14 -18.09 13.19
N PRO A 52 -4.90 -18.18 14.29
CA PRO A 52 -5.48 -17.00 14.94
C PRO A 52 -4.44 -16.05 15.54
N VAL A 53 -3.20 -16.51 15.79
CA VAL A 53 -2.09 -15.65 16.25
C VAL A 53 -1.79 -14.55 15.24
N LEU A 54 -2.01 -14.81 13.94
CA LEU A 54 -1.72 -13.86 12.87
C LEU A 54 -2.78 -12.76 12.71
N TYR A 55 -3.88 -12.81 13.47
CA TYR A 55 -4.91 -11.77 13.42
C TYR A 55 -4.39 -10.41 13.91
N LEU A 56 -3.47 -10.41 14.88
CA LEU A 56 -2.83 -9.18 15.34
C LEU A 56 -1.97 -8.57 14.22
N SER A 57 -1.21 -9.41 13.51
CA SER A 57 -0.41 -8.97 12.36
C SER A 57 -1.29 -8.44 11.22
N ALA A 58 -2.41 -9.11 10.94
CA ALA A 58 -3.38 -8.63 9.96
C ALA A 58 -4.01 -7.30 10.37
N GLY A 59 -4.32 -7.11 11.66
CA GLY A 59 -4.78 -5.84 12.21
C GLY A 59 -3.77 -4.71 12.02
N TRP A 60 -2.49 -4.98 12.26
CA TRP A 60 -1.43 -3.99 12.03
C TRP A 60 -1.28 -3.61 10.56
N LEU A 61 -1.32 -4.60 9.67
CA LEU A 61 -1.27 -4.38 8.23
C LEU A 61 -2.47 -3.54 7.74
N ALA A 62 -3.68 -3.85 8.21
CA ALA A 62 -4.88 -3.06 7.90
C ALA A 62 -4.79 -1.63 8.46
N LEU A 63 -4.26 -1.45 9.68
CA LEU A 63 -4.03 -0.13 10.25
C LEU A 63 -3.06 0.69 9.39
N THR A 64 -1.94 0.10 8.96
CA THR A 64 -0.99 0.82 8.09
C THR A 64 -1.61 1.24 6.76
N PHE A 65 -2.52 0.44 6.19
CA PHE A 65 -3.29 0.85 5.01
C PHE A 65 -4.18 2.07 5.29
N LEU A 66 -4.91 2.09 6.40
CA LEU A 66 -5.75 3.24 6.79
C LEU A 66 -4.91 4.51 7.00
N LEU A 67 -3.73 4.38 7.61
CA LEU A 67 -2.79 5.49 7.77
C LEU A 67 -2.26 5.98 6.42
N SER A 68 -1.95 5.08 5.48
CA SER A 68 -1.56 5.44 4.11
C SER A 68 -2.65 6.24 3.40
N VAL A 69 -3.92 5.83 3.51
CA VAL A 69 -5.06 6.55 2.94
C VAL A 69 -5.21 7.93 3.58
N ALA A 70 -5.15 8.01 4.91
CA ALA A 70 -5.26 9.28 5.64
C ALA A 70 -4.15 10.26 5.25
N TRP A 71 -2.91 9.76 5.12
CA TRP A 71 -1.76 10.56 4.69
C TRP A 71 -1.90 11.05 3.25
N ALA A 72 -2.26 10.17 2.32
CA ALA A 72 -2.47 10.54 0.92
C ALA A 72 -3.54 11.64 0.76
N GLN A 73 -4.61 11.59 1.57
CA GLN A 73 -5.63 12.64 1.60
C GLN A 73 -5.13 13.96 2.19
N LEU A 74 -4.14 13.95 3.08
CA LEU A 74 -3.55 15.16 3.64
C LEU A 74 -2.64 15.86 2.62
N ILE A 75 -1.82 15.09 1.90
CA ILE A 75 -0.78 15.65 1.02
C ILE A 75 -1.29 16.04 -0.38
N LEU A 76 -2.43 15.48 -0.80
CA LEU A 76 -3.09 15.82 -2.07
C LEU A 76 -4.10 16.97 -1.95
N ARG A 77 -4.33 17.51 -0.75
CA ARG A 77 -5.12 18.72 -0.52
C ARG A 77 -4.29 19.97 -0.82
#